data_AF-A0A7H4P5N3-F1
#
_entry.id   AF-A0A7H4P5N3-F1
#
_cell.length_a   1.000
_cell.length_b   1.000
_cell.length_c   1.000
_cell.angle_alpha   90.00
_cell.angle_beta   90.00
_cell.angle_gamma   90.00
#
_symmetry.space_group_name_H-M   'P 1'
#
loop_
_entity.id
_entity.type
_entity.pdbx_description
1 polymer ?
#
loop_
_entity_poly.entity_id
_entity_poly.type
_entity_poly.pdbx_seq_one_letter_code
_entity_poly.pdbx_strand_id
1 'polypeptide(L)'
;MLTPAQRHFQKVMAERRGISDERDAETRTAHEQILFRLHMHKSSLSQIQSRQAKAAVKASILPEFQGWIDGTIEGDSGRADPVITTLMVWAVDCSDYALALRIGRYVVKHGLRHAG
;
A
#
# COMPACT_ATOMS: atom_id res chain seq x y z
N MET A 1 41.29 19.87 -12.92
CA MET A 1 40.29 19.68 -14.01
C MET A 1 39.87 18.23 -14.03
N LEU A 2 38.56 17.94 -14.05
CA LEU A 2 38.07 16.55 -14.17
C LEU A 2 38.35 16.00 -15.57
N THR A 3 38.70 14.73 -15.68
CA THR A 3 38.84 14.07 -16.99
C THR A 3 37.47 13.93 -17.67
N PRO A 4 37.42 13.79 -19.00
CA PRO A 4 36.16 13.58 -19.72
C PRO A 4 35.33 12.40 -19.18
N ALA A 5 36.00 11.30 -18.80
CA ALA A 5 35.36 10.13 -18.20
C ALA A 5 34.76 10.42 -16.82
N GLN A 6 35.46 11.16 -15.96
CA GLN A 6 34.95 11.56 -14.64
C GLN A 6 33.74 12.50 -14.74
N ARG A 7 33.73 13.42 -15.71
CA ARG A 7 32.56 14.29 -15.97
C ARG A 7 31.36 13.48 -16.46
N HIS A 8 31.58 12.53 -17.37
CA HIS A 8 30.50 11.67 -17.86
C HIS A 8 29.94 10.77 -16.76
N PHE A 9 30.81 10.15 -15.94
CA PHE A 9 30.42 9.36 -14.79
C PHE A 9 29.58 10.17 -13.78
N GLN A 10 30.02 11.39 -13.42
CA GLN A 10 29.26 12.27 -12.54
C GLN A 10 27.88 12.63 -13.11
N LYS A 11 27.80 12.95 -14.41
CA LYS A 11 26.53 13.25 -15.08
C LYS A 11 25.56 12.06 -15.02
N VAL A 12 26.03 10.87 -15.38
CA VAL A 12 25.21 9.64 -15.38
C VAL A 12 24.77 9.26 -13.96
N MET A 13 25.64 9.37 -12.96
CA MET A 13 25.28 9.08 -11.57
C MET A 13 24.29 10.10 -10.99
N ALA A 14 24.39 11.38 -11.38
CA ALA A 14 23.43 12.42 -10.99
C ALA A 14 22.05 12.18 -11.63
N GLU A 15 21.99 11.82 -12.92
CA GLU A 15 20.74 11.48 -13.60
C GLU A 15 20.06 10.25 -12.99
N ARG A 16 20.82 9.17 -12.72
CA ARG A 16 20.28 7.96 -12.06
C ARG A 16 19.75 8.25 -10.66
N ARG A 17 20.43 9.12 -9.91
CA ARG A 17 19.97 9.57 -8.59
C ARG A 17 18.68 10.36 -8.70
N GLY A 18 18.57 11.28 -9.67
CA GLY A 18 17.33 12.02 -9.93
C GLY A 18 16.14 11.11 -10.24
N ILE A 19 16.32 10.11 -11.09
CA ILE A 19 15.27 9.12 -11.42
C ILE A 19 14.84 8.31 -10.19
N SER A 20 15.78 7.93 -9.32
CA SER A 20 15.45 7.22 -8.08
C SER A 20 14.67 8.11 -7.11
N ASP A 21 15.12 9.35 -6.91
CA ASP A 21 14.48 10.30 -6.01
C ASP A 21 13.06 10.68 -6.50
N GLU A 22 12.87 10.84 -7.81
CA GLU A 22 11.55 11.09 -8.43
C GLU A 22 10.61 9.89 -8.23
N ARG A 23 11.06 8.66 -8.50
CA ARG A 23 10.26 7.44 -8.27
C ARG A 23 9.90 7.25 -6.80
N ASP A 24 10.83 7.53 -5.90
CA ASP A 24 10.58 7.47 -4.46
C ASP A 24 9.58 8.52 -4.01
N ALA A 25 9.61 9.73 -4.59
CA ALA A 25 8.63 10.78 -4.35
C ALA A 25 7.24 10.38 -4.87
N GLU A 26 7.14 9.90 -6.11
CA GLU A 26 5.89 9.39 -6.70
C GLU A 26 5.28 8.26 -5.87
N THR A 27 6.11 7.30 -5.44
CA THR A 27 5.68 6.18 -4.58
C THR A 27 5.14 6.69 -3.24
N ARG A 28 5.80 7.69 -2.64
CA ARG A 28 5.34 8.31 -1.40
C ARG A 28 4.00 9.01 -1.59
N THR A 29 3.85 9.79 -2.65
CA THR A 29 2.60 10.49 -2.96
C THR A 29 1.45 9.50 -3.21
N ALA A 30 1.68 8.42 -3.95
CA ALA A 30 0.68 7.38 -4.18
C ALA A 30 0.26 6.70 -2.86
N HIS A 31 1.22 6.41 -1.98
CA HIS A 31 0.93 5.86 -0.65
C HIS A 31 0.14 6.83 0.23
N GLU A 32 0.46 8.12 0.22
CA GLU A 32 -0.30 9.14 0.95
C GLU A 32 -1.76 9.25 0.46
N GLN A 33 -1.98 9.17 -0.85
CA GLN A 33 -3.32 9.18 -1.42
C GLN A 33 -4.14 7.95 -1.02
N ILE A 34 -3.54 6.75 -1.02
CA ILE A 34 -4.26 5.54 -0.63
C ILE A 34 -4.56 5.51 0.88
N LEU A 35 -3.67 6.06 1.69
CA LEU A 35 -3.89 6.26 3.13
C LEU A 35 -5.03 7.24 3.40
N PHE A 36 -5.05 8.36 2.69
CA PHE A 36 -6.11 9.35 2.81
C PHE A 36 -7.48 8.74 2.46
N ARG A 37 -7.57 7.99 1.35
CA ARG A 37 -8.80 7.27 0.97
C ARG A 37 -9.24 6.29 2.05
N LEU A 38 -8.31 5.51 2.61
CA LEU A 38 -8.62 4.60 3.70
C LEU A 38 -9.14 5.34 4.94
N HIS A 39 -8.55 6.48 5.28
CA HIS A 39 -8.99 7.30 6.41
C HIS A 39 -10.42 7.82 6.23
N MET A 40 -10.76 8.30 5.03
CA MET A 40 -12.13 8.73 4.70
C MET A 40 -13.13 7.59 4.87
N HIS A 41 -12.82 6.40 4.35
CA HIS A 41 -13.66 5.21 4.53
C HIS A 41 -13.80 4.79 6.00
N LYS A 42 -12.71 4.81 6.77
CA LYS A 42 -12.74 4.56 8.23
C LYS A 42 -13.64 5.56 8.95
N SER A 43 -13.60 6.84 8.58
CA SER A 43 -14.48 7.87 9.12
C SER A 43 -15.95 7.57 8.83
N SER A 44 -16.30 7.25 7.59
CA SER A 44 -17.68 6.85 7.23
C SER A 44 -18.14 5.60 7.99
N LEU A 45 -17.29 4.58 8.10
CA LEU A 45 -17.59 3.35 8.84
C LEU A 45 -17.77 3.59 10.35
N SER A 46 -17.14 4.62 10.93
CA SER A 46 -17.28 4.94 12.35
C SER A 46 -18.69 5.38 12.73
N GLN A 47 -19.43 5.96 11.79
CA GLN A 47 -20.80 6.43 11.98
C GLN A 47 -21.82 5.29 12.01
N ILE A 48 -21.44 4.10 11.57
CA ILE A 48 -22.30 2.92 11.54
C ILE A 48 -22.16 2.18 12.88
N GLN A 49 -23.27 1.76 13.49
CA GLN A 49 -23.22 0.98 14.75
C GLN A 49 -23.21 -0.53 14.49
N SER A 50 -24.01 -1.00 13.52
CA SER A 50 -24.13 -2.43 13.22
C SER A 50 -22.85 -2.99 12.59
N ARG A 51 -22.31 -4.07 13.18
CA ARG A 51 -21.16 -4.80 12.63
C ARG A 51 -21.46 -5.38 11.26
N GLN A 52 -22.67 -5.94 11.08
CA GLN A 52 -23.08 -6.52 9.81
C GLN A 52 -23.23 -5.46 8.72
N ALA A 53 -23.76 -4.27 9.07
CA ALA A 53 -23.81 -3.15 8.15
C ALA A 53 -22.40 -2.64 7.79
N LYS A 54 -21.47 -2.57 8.75
CA LYS A 54 -20.06 -2.25 8.47
C LYS A 54 -19.43 -3.27 7.53
N ALA A 55 -19.69 -4.57 7.72
CA ALA A 55 -19.17 -5.62 6.85
C ALA A 55 -19.67 -5.44 5.41
N ALA A 56 -20.97 -5.15 5.22
CA ALA A 56 -21.53 -4.89 3.90
C ALA A 56 -20.87 -3.68 3.21
N VAL A 57 -20.63 -2.59 3.95
CA VAL A 57 -19.95 -1.39 3.43
C VAL A 57 -18.47 -1.66 3.14
N LYS A 58 -17.76 -2.39 4.00
CA LYS A 58 -16.38 -2.81 3.73
C LYS A 58 -16.29 -3.66 2.46
N ALA A 59 -17.25 -4.56 2.24
CA ALA A 59 -17.32 -5.39 1.05
C ALA A 59 -17.48 -4.56 -0.24
N SER A 60 -18.28 -3.48 -0.21
CA SER A 60 -18.40 -2.58 -1.37
C SER A 60 -17.15 -1.72 -1.61
N ILE A 61 -16.36 -1.45 -0.57
CA ILE A 61 -15.15 -0.61 -0.64
C ILE A 61 -13.92 -1.42 -1.11
N LEU A 62 -13.77 -2.68 -0.69
CA LEU A 62 -12.60 -3.52 -0.99
C LEU A 62 -12.19 -3.55 -2.49
N PRO A 63 -13.11 -3.58 -3.47
CA PRO A 63 -12.76 -3.49 -4.88
C PRO A 63 -11.95 -2.24 -5.26
N GLU A 64 -12.16 -1.11 -4.59
CA GLU A 64 -11.45 0.16 -4.86
C GLU A 64 -9.94 0.09 -4.56
N PHE A 65 -9.53 -0.91 -3.76
CA PHE A 65 -8.14 -1.10 -3.33
C PHE A 65 -7.43 -2.24 -4.07
N GLN A 66 -8.08 -2.93 -5.01
CA GLN A 66 -7.49 -4.10 -5.68
C GLN A 66 -6.16 -3.78 -6.35
N GLY A 67 -6.05 -2.67 -7.08
CA GLY A 67 -4.78 -2.28 -7.70
C GLY A 67 -3.65 -2.05 -6.69
N TRP A 68 -3.96 -1.56 -5.49
CA TRP A 68 -2.97 -1.41 -4.41
C TRP A 68 -2.60 -2.77 -3.79
N ILE A 69 -3.57 -3.66 -3.61
CA ILE A 69 -3.35 -5.03 -3.12
C ILE A 69 -2.44 -5.80 -4.09
N ASP A 70 -2.77 -5.78 -5.38
CA ASP A 70 -2.03 -6.46 -6.43
C ASP A 70 -0.60 -5.92 -6.50
N GLY A 71 -0.43 -4.60 -6.63
CA GLY A 71 0.88 -3.96 -6.72
C GLY A 71 1.76 -4.20 -5.50
N THR A 72 1.21 -4.18 -4.28
CA THR A 72 1.99 -4.44 -3.07
C THR A 72 2.40 -5.91 -2.94
N ILE A 73 1.51 -6.85 -3.28
CA ILE A 73 1.84 -8.28 -3.24
C ILE A 73 2.87 -8.64 -4.33
N GLU A 74 2.67 -8.15 -5.56
CA GLU A 74 3.58 -8.39 -6.68
C GLU A 74 4.94 -7.71 -6.49
N GLY A 75 4.95 -6.50 -5.95
CA GLY A 75 6.18 -5.77 -5.64
C GLY A 75 7.00 -6.40 -4.51
N ASP A 76 6.37 -7.24 -3.67
CA ASP A 76 6.99 -8.10 -2.65
C ASP A 76 8.00 -7.42 -1.72
N SER A 77 7.88 -6.09 -1.51
CA SER A 77 8.94 -5.29 -0.88
C SER A 77 9.06 -5.50 0.64
N GLY A 78 8.02 -6.01 1.29
CA GLY A 78 7.96 -6.12 2.75
C GLY A 78 7.91 -4.78 3.49
N ARG A 79 7.71 -3.67 2.78
CA ARG A 79 7.57 -2.35 3.42
C ARG A 79 6.32 -2.33 4.31
N ALA A 80 6.45 -1.73 5.49
CA ALA A 80 5.32 -1.53 6.39
C ALA A 80 4.23 -0.71 5.69
N ASP A 81 3.05 -1.31 5.57
CA ASP A 81 1.90 -0.73 4.88
C ASP A 81 0.64 -0.94 5.76
N PRO A 82 0.18 0.10 6.47
CA PRO A 82 -1.01 0.00 7.30
C PRO A 82 -2.31 -0.12 6.48
N VAL A 83 -2.30 0.24 5.19
CA VAL A 83 -3.44 0.00 4.29
C VAL A 83 -3.59 -1.49 4.06
N ILE A 84 -2.54 -2.18 3.63
CA ILE A 84 -2.58 -3.63 3.36
C ILE A 84 -3.00 -4.44 4.58
N THR A 85 -2.43 -4.15 5.75
CA THR A 85 -2.81 -4.87 6.97
C THR A 85 -4.25 -4.58 7.39
N THR A 86 -4.76 -3.36 7.16
CA THR A 86 -6.18 -3.04 7.39
C THR A 86 -7.09 -3.80 6.43
N LEU A 87 -6.75 -3.84 5.14
CA LEU A 87 -7.55 -4.50 4.11
C LEU A 87 -7.64 -6.01 4.33
N MET A 88 -6.59 -6.64 4.86
CA MET A 88 -6.63 -8.03 5.32
C MET A 88 -7.71 -8.26 6.39
N VAL A 89 -7.78 -7.37 7.40
CA VAL A 89 -8.79 -7.46 8.46
C VAL A 89 -10.19 -7.23 7.88
N TRP A 90 -10.35 -6.26 6.97
CA TRP A 90 -11.64 -6.01 6.32
C TRP A 90 -12.10 -7.20 5.47
N ALA A 91 -11.19 -7.88 4.77
CA ALA A 91 -11.53 -9.10 4.05
C ALA A 91 -12.08 -10.20 4.99
N VAL A 92 -11.49 -10.35 6.19
CA VAL A 92 -12.02 -11.25 7.24
C VAL A 92 -13.40 -10.81 7.72
N ASP A 93 -13.60 -9.52 7.98
CA ASP A 93 -14.90 -8.98 8.41
C ASP A 93 -16.01 -9.26 7.40
N CYS A 94 -15.67 -9.25 6.11
CA CYS A 94 -16.57 -9.54 4.99
C CYS A 94 -16.72 -11.03 4.68
N SER A 95 -16.03 -11.92 5.41
CA SER A 95 -15.93 -13.35 5.11
C SER A 95 -15.34 -13.68 3.72
N ASP A 96 -14.60 -12.75 3.12
CA ASP A 96 -13.82 -13.00 1.91
C ASP A 96 -12.48 -13.63 2.30
N TYR A 97 -12.53 -14.92 2.65
CA TYR A 97 -11.36 -15.65 3.12
C TYR A 97 -10.32 -15.87 2.03
N ALA A 98 -10.73 -15.88 0.75
CA ALA A 98 -9.80 -15.99 -0.37
C ALA A 98 -8.88 -14.77 -0.42
N LEU A 99 -9.46 -13.56 -0.35
CA LEU A 99 -8.70 -12.32 -0.29
C LEU A 99 -7.90 -12.20 1.03
N ALA A 100 -8.52 -12.53 2.16
CA ALA A 100 -7.85 -12.47 3.46
C ALA A 100 -6.61 -13.36 3.50
N LEU A 101 -6.67 -14.60 2.98
CA LEU A 101 -5.53 -15.50 2.93
C LEU A 101 -4.47 -15.07 1.91
N ARG A 102 -4.89 -14.48 0.78
CA ARG A 102 -3.99 -13.92 -0.22
C ARG A 102 -3.13 -12.80 0.38
N ILE A 103 -3.76 -11.82 1.02
CA ILE A 103 -3.06 -10.72 1.69
C ILE A 103 -2.30 -11.24 2.93
N GLY A 104 -2.93 -12.13 3.70
CA GLY A 104 -2.35 -12.72 4.91
C GLY A 104 -1.04 -13.46 4.67
N ARG A 105 -0.91 -14.16 3.52
CA ARG A 105 0.36 -14.79 3.14
C ARG A 105 1.50 -13.79 3.02
N TYR A 106 1.25 -12.64 2.38
CA TYR A 106 2.24 -11.56 2.25
C TYR A 106 2.56 -10.95 3.62
N VAL A 107 1.53 -10.64 4.42
CA VAL A 107 1.68 -10.07 5.77
C VAL A 107 2.53 -10.97 6.68
N VAL A 108 2.25 -12.28 6.71
CA VAL A 108 3.00 -13.24 7.52
C VAL A 108 4.41 -13.43 7.00
N LYS A 109 4.60 -13.58 5.67
CA LYS A 109 5.92 -13.74 5.04
C LYS A 109 6.89 -12.62 5.45
N HIS A 110 6.40 -11.38 5.50
CA HIS A 110 7.22 -10.20 5.79
C HIS A 110 7.13 -9.72 7.25
N GLY A 111 6.41 -10.44 8.12
CA GLY A 111 6.28 -10.09 9.53
C GLY A 111 5.58 -8.75 9.78
N LEU A 112 4.67 -8.34 8.89
CA LEU A 112 3.96 -7.07 8.98
C LEU A 112 2.97 -7.11 10.14
N ARG A 113 2.82 -5.97 10.83
CA ARG A 113 1.92 -5.84 11.99
C ARG A 113 0.81 -4.85 11.68
N HIS A 114 -0.42 -5.25 11.96
CA HIS A 114 -1.54 -4.32 11.97
C HIS A 114 -1.46 -3.46 13.24
N ALA A 115 -1.36 -2.14 13.07
CA ALA A 115 -1.61 -1.20 14.16
C ALA A 115 -3.12 -0.92 14.17
N GLY A 116 -3.78 -1.34 15.26
CA GLY A 116 -5.22 -1.19 15.46
C GLY A 116 -5.66 0.27 15.58
#